data_AF-A0A7V8D8J1-F1
#
_entry.id   AF-A0A7V8D8J1-F1
#
_cell.length_a   1.000
_cell.length_b   1.000
_cell.length_c   1.000
_cell.angle_alpha   90.00
_cell.angle_beta   90.00
_cell.angle_gamma   90.00
#
_symmetry.space_group_name_H-M   'P 1'
#
loop_
_entity.id
_entity.type
_entity.pdbx_description
1 polymer ?
#
loop_
_entity_poly.entity_id
_entity_poly.type
_entity_poly.pdbx_seq_one_letter_code
_entity_poly.pdbx_strand_id
1 'polypeptide(L)'
;LFARAFNMMVATGSMQILDILAATSSTIAEGEVLQLASASRGDIGRETYDKIISAKTAALFAAAAQSGAICAGASDEYVAAFCEYGQELGMAFQLSDDALDYGGLTQELGKSVGDDFREGKPTLPMIIAIERASDAEYGFWQMVLGRKHEEEDLQTAMQYIRGCGAIEATLQEATTRANCAKQALNVLPNSEIKDCLIELADYVVNRVS
;
A
#
# COMPACT_ATOMS: atom_id res chain seq x y z
N LEU A 1 -4.94 1.39 -23.12
CA LEU A 1 -3.65 0.99 -22.52
C LEU A 1 -3.67 -0.46 -22.05
N PHE A 2 -4.64 -0.86 -21.21
CA PHE A 2 -4.81 -2.24 -20.73
C PHE A 2 -4.73 -3.31 -21.84
N ALA A 3 -5.58 -3.24 -22.87
CA ALA A 3 -5.56 -4.18 -24.00
C ALA A 3 -4.19 -4.24 -24.74
N ARG A 4 -3.44 -3.13 -24.76
CA ARG A 4 -2.12 -3.08 -25.40
C ARG A 4 -1.06 -3.77 -24.54
N ALA A 5 -1.14 -3.67 -23.21
CA ALA A 5 -0.27 -4.40 -22.31
C ALA A 5 -0.47 -5.91 -22.46
N PHE A 6 -1.72 -6.39 -22.56
CA PHE A 6 -2.01 -7.81 -22.83
C PHE A 6 -1.45 -8.29 -24.17
N ASN A 7 -1.54 -7.48 -25.23
CA ASN A 7 -0.91 -7.83 -26.51
C ASN A 7 0.62 -7.98 -26.38
N MET A 8 1.27 -7.15 -25.57
CA MET A 8 2.72 -7.26 -25.31
C MET A 8 3.04 -8.50 -24.46
N MET A 9 2.20 -8.84 -23.48
CA MET A 9 2.35 -10.05 -22.67
C MET A 9 2.25 -11.32 -23.51
N VAL A 10 1.28 -11.39 -24.44
CA VAL A 10 1.16 -12.54 -25.36
C VAL A 10 2.42 -12.73 -26.19
N ALA A 11 3.09 -11.64 -26.60
CA ALA A 11 4.34 -11.72 -27.36
C ALA A 11 5.51 -12.34 -26.58
N THR A 12 5.44 -12.43 -25.23
CA THR A 12 6.45 -13.13 -24.42
C THR A 12 6.39 -14.65 -24.54
N GLY A 13 5.25 -15.20 -25.00
CA GLY A 13 5.04 -16.65 -25.11
C GLY A 13 4.88 -17.40 -23.78
N SER A 14 4.90 -16.72 -22.63
CA SER A 14 4.75 -17.36 -21.31
C SER A 14 3.29 -17.32 -20.85
N MET A 15 2.63 -18.49 -20.88
CA MET A 15 1.25 -18.62 -20.37
C MET A 15 1.18 -18.34 -18.87
N GLN A 16 2.19 -18.76 -18.12
CA GLN A 16 2.28 -18.53 -16.67
C GLN A 16 2.28 -17.03 -16.32
N ILE A 17 3.03 -16.21 -17.06
CA ILE A 17 3.05 -14.75 -16.85
C ILE A 17 1.70 -14.12 -17.21
N LEU A 18 1.07 -14.60 -18.29
CA LEU A 18 -0.25 -14.12 -18.69
C LEU A 18 -1.31 -14.44 -17.63
N ASP A 19 -1.31 -15.65 -17.08
CA ASP A 19 -2.21 -16.07 -16.00
C ASP A 19 -2.02 -15.22 -14.75
N ILE A 20 -0.77 -14.98 -14.34
CA ILE A 20 -0.42 -14.14 -13.20
C ILE A 20 -0.97 -12.71 -13.37
N LEU A 21 -0.70 -12.07 -14.50
CA LEU A 21 -1.06 -10.67 -14.72
C LEU A 21 -2.57 -10.49 -14.98
N ALA A 22 -3.23 -11.49 -15.57
CA ALA A 22 -4.68 -11.55 -15.68
C ALA A 22 -5.34 -11.66 -14.29
N ALA A 23 -4.91 -12.61 -13.46
CA ALA A 23 -5.42 -12.77 -12.09
C ALA A 23 -5.18 -11.50 -11.25
N THR A 24 -3.98 -10.92 -11.35
CA THR A 24 -3.63 -9.67 -10.67
C THR A 24 -4.56 -8.53 -11.07
N SER A 25 -4.93 -8.43 -12.35
CA SER A 25 -5.86 -7.40 -12.82
C SER A 25 -7.25 -7.55 -12.18
N SER A 26 -7.73 -8.77 -12.01
CA SER A 26 -8.97 -9.06 -11.27
C SER A 26 -8.83 -8.70 -9.79
N THR A 27 -7.74 -9.08 -9.14
CA THR A 27 -7.47 -8.77 -7.73
C THR A 27 -7.45 -7.27 -7.46
N ILE A 28 -6.84 -6.46 -8.34
CA ILE A 28 -6.84 -4.99 -8.21
C ILE A 28 -8.28 -4.45 -8.23
N ALA A 29 -9.09 -4.90 -9.19
CA ALA A 29 -10.49 -4.48 -9.29
C ALA A 29 -11.30 -4.89 -8.05
N GLU A 30 -11.07 -6.11 -7.53
CA GLU A 30 -11.69 -6.58 -6.29
C GLU A 30 -11.28 -5.71 -5.08
N GLY A 31 -10.01 -5.30 -5.00
CA GLY A 31 -9.51 -4.39 -3.97
C GLY A 31 -10.19 -3.01 -4.02
N GLU A 32 -10.38 -2.44 -5.22
CA GLU A 32 -11.12 -1.18 -5.39
C GLU A 32 -12.58 -1.30 -4.97
N VAL A 33 -13.25 -2.40 -5.35
CA VAL A 33 -14.63 -2.67 -4.95
C VAL A 33 -14.73 -2.86 -3.44
N LEU A 34 -13.79 -3.59 -2.83
CA LEU A 34 -13.75 -3.77 -1.38
C LEU A 34 -13.59 -2.42 -0.67
N GLN A 35 -12.71 -1.55 -1.16
CA GLN A 35 -12.52 -0.20 -0.59
C GLN A 35 -13.82 0.61 -0.60
N LEU A 36 -14.54 0.61 -1.73
CA LEU A 36 -15.83 1.30 -1.86
C LEU A 36 -16.90 0.71 -0.93
N ALA A 37 -16.97 -0.61 -0.85
CA ALA A 37 -17.95 -1.31 -0.01
C ALA A 37 -17.68 -1.13 1.50
N SER A 38 -16.42 -1.07 1.90
CA SER A 38 -16.02 -0.85 3.30
C SER A 38 -16.29 0.58 3.74
N ALA A 39 -15.99 1.58 2.91
CA ALA A 39 -16.35 2.97 3.15
C ALA A 39 -17.86 3.15 3.33
N SER A 40 -18.68 2.51 2.48
CA SER A 40 -20.14 2.58 2.59
C SER A 40 -20.71 1.89 3.83
N ARG A 41 -20.01 0.90 4.40
CA ARG A 41 -20.46 0.14 5.58
C ARG A 41 -19.90 0.68 6.90
N GLY A 42 -18.95 1.61 6.84
CA GLY A 42 -18.19 2.04 8.01
C GLY A 42 -17.29 0.93 8.57
N ASP A 43 -16.92 -0.06 7.77
CA ASP A 43 -15.98 -1.11 8.17
C ASP A 43 -14.54 -0.58 8.05
N ILE A 44 -14.02 -0.09 9.18
CA ILE A 44 -12.76 0.64 9.29
C ILE A 44 -11.68 -0.13 10.07
N GLY A 45 -11.70 -1.46 9.98
CA GLY A 45 -10.72 -2.32 10.65
C GLY A 45 -9.39 -2.46 9.90
N ARG A 46 -8.31 -2.67 10.65
CA ARG A 46 -6.97 -2.99 10.10
C ARG A 46 -6.99 -4.18 9.14
N GLU A 47 -7.72 -5.24 9.46
CA GLU A 47 -7.79 -6.43 8.59
C GLU A 47 -8.39 -6.10 7.21
N THR A 48 -9.44 -5.28 7.19
CA THR A 48 -10.07 -4.82 5.94
C THR A 48 -9.14 -3.89 5.18
N TYR A 49 -8.45 -2.98 5.87
CA TYR A 49 -7.43 -2.11 5.28
C TYR A 49 -6.29 -2.90 4.64
N ASP A 50 -5.71 -3.87 5.35
CA ASP A 50 -4.61 -4.72 4.86
C ASP A 50 -5.01 -5.47 3.58
N LYS A 51 -6.23 -6.02 3.55
CA LYS A 51 -6.77 -6.69 2.34
C LYS A 51 -6.89 -5.72 1.16
N ILE A 52 -7.35 -4.49 1.41
CA ILE A 52 -7.49 -3.47 0.36
C ILE A 52 -6.12 -3.12 -0.23
N ILE A 53 -5.15 -2.75 0.60
CA ILE A 53 -3.84 -2.30 0.10
C ILE A 53 -3.04 -3.46 -0.51
N SER A 54 -3.21 -4.67 0.02
CA SER A 54 -2.65 -5.89 -0.55
C SER A 54 -3.17 -6.12 -1.97
N ALA A 55 -4.49 -6.01 -2.18
CA ALA A 55 -5.11 -6.29 -3.47
C ALA A 55 -4.89 -5.17 -4.50
N LYS A 56 -5.12 -3.91 -4.09
CA LYS A 56 -5.09 -2.74 -4.98
C LYS A 56 -3.68 -2.33 -5.39
N THR A 57 -2.71 -2.49 -4.49
CA THR A 57 -1.35 -1.97 -4.68
C THR A 57 -0.32 -3.09 -4.69
N ALA A 58 -0.22 -3.88 -3.62
CA ALA A 58 0.86 -4.85 -3.46
C ALA A 58 0.84 -5.99 -4.49
N ALA A 59 -0.35 -6.45 -4.89
CA ALA A 59 -0.51 -7.53 -5.87
C ALA A 59 0.20 -7.24 -7.20
N LEU A 60 0.20 -5.98 -7.66
CA LEU A 60 0.88 -5.62 -8.91
C LEU A 60 2.40 -5.60 -8.76
N PHE A 61 2.92 -5.17 -7.60
CA PHE A 61 4.34 -5.25 -7.30
C PHE A 61 4.83 -6.70 -7.26
N ALA A 62 4.08 -7.57 -6.56
CA ALA A 62 4.34 -9.01 -6.51
C ALA A 62 4.35 -9.63 -7.92
N ALA A 63 3.31 -9.34 -8.71
CA ALA A 63 3.18 -9.83 -10.08
C ALA A 63 4.33 -9.37 -10.97
N ALA A 64 4.75 -8.11 -10.87
CA ALA A 64 5.86 -7.56 -11.64
C ALA A 64 7.19 -8.25 -11.30
N ALA A 65 7.51 -8.36 -10.00
CA ALA A 65 8.75 -8.97 -9.54
C ALA A 65 8.83 -10.46 -9.92
N GLN A 66 7.78 -11.24 -9.64
CA GLN A 66 7.76 -12.67 -9.98
C GLN A 66 7.76 -12.93 -11.49
N SER A 67 7.09 -12.08 -12.28
CA SER A 67 7.10 -12.22 -13.74
C SER A 67 8.50 -12.01 -14.33
N GLY A 68 9.28 -11.07 -13.76
CA GLY A 68 10.67 -10.89 -14.14
C GLY A 68 11.52 -12.14 -13.86
N ALA A 69 11.34 -12.76 -12.70
CA ALA A 69 12.03 -14.00 -12.33
C ALA A 69 11.67 -15.17 -13.26
N ILE A 70 10.38 -15.34 -13.58
CA ILE A 70 9.90 -16.37 -14.52
C ILE A 70 10.50 -16.14 -15.91
N CYS A 71 10.51 -14.88 -16.38
CA CYS A 71 11.04 -14.55 -17.70
C CYS A 71 12.54 -14.82 -17.82
N ALA A 72 13.28 -14.76 -16.70
CA ALA A 72 14.69 -15.11 -16.62
C ALA A 72 14.95 -16.64 -16.47
N GLY A 73 13.90 -17.46 -16.35
CA GLY A 73 14.03 -18.90 -16.12
C GLY A 73 14.58 -19.24 -14.73
N ALA A 74 14.28 -18.42 -13.72
CA ALA A 74 14.71 -18.66 -12.35
C ALA A 74 14.05 -19.91 -11.74
N SER A 75 14.62 -20.44 -10.66
CA SER A 75 14.01 -21.53 -9.90
C SER A 75 12.72 -21.09 -9.21
N ASP A 76 11.84 -22.04 -8.89
CA ASP A 76 10.59 -21.78 -8.16
C ASP A 76 10.84 -21.09 -6.80
N GLU A 77 11.94 -21.44 -6.12
CA GLU A 77 12.37 -20.79 -4.88
C GLU A 77 12.65 -19.29 -5.09
N TYR A 78 13.32 -18.92 -6.19
CA TYR A 78 13.60 -17.53 -6.50
C TYR A 78 12.34 -16.80 -6.96
N VAL A 79 11.48 -17.45 -7.76
CA VAL A 79 10.19 -16.88 -8.17
C VAL A 79 9.34 -16.55 -6.93
N ALA A 80 9.25 -17.47 -5.96
CA ALA A 80 8.54 -17.24 -4.71
C ALA A 80 9.15 -16.09 -3.90
N ALA A 81 10.49 -16.02 -3.80
CA ALA A 81 11.19 -14.93 -3.14
C ALA A 81 10.92 -13.56 -3.78
N PHE A 82 10.88 -13.48 -5.12
CA PHE A 82 10.53 -12.24 -5.82
C PHE A 82 9.05 -11.86 -5.66
N CYS A 83 8.15 -12.84 -5.60
CA CYS A 83 6.74 -12.60 -5.30
C CYS A 83 6.57 -11.97 -3.90
N GLU A 84 7.16 -12.58 -2.88
CA GLU A 84 7.13 -12.09 -1.49
C GLU A 84 7.80 -10.70 -1.37
N TYR A 85 8.96 -10.51 -2.01
CA TYR A 85 9.62 -9.21 -2.07
C TYR A 85 8.70 -8.14 -2.65
N GLY A 86 8.07 -8.41 -3.79
CA GLY A 86 7.17 -7.46 -4.44
C GLY A 86 5.93 -7.17 -3.59
N GLN A 87 5.35 -8.19 -2.96
CA GLN A 87 4.19 -8.03 -2.08
C GLN A 87 4.53 -7.11 -0.89
N GLU A 88 5.58 -7.42 -0.15
CA GLU A 88 5.97 -6.64 1.03
C GLU A 88 6.46 -5.23 0.67
N LEU A 89 7.14 -5.08 -0.47
CA LEU A 89 7.52 -3.76 -1.00
C LEU A 89 6.29 -2.91 -1.34
N GLY A 90 5.28 -3.49 -1.97
CA GLY A 90 4.05 -2.81 -2.32
C GLY A 90 3.21 -2.42 -1.10
N MET A 91 3.20 -3.28 -0.06
CA MET A 91 2.62 -2.94 1.25
C MET A 91 3.33 -1.74 1.89
N ALA A 92 4.67 -1.78 1.94
CA ALA A 92 5.47 -0.66 2.45
C ALA A 92 5.23 0.64 1.68
N PHE A 93 5.07 0.54 0.35
CA PHE A 93 4.79 1.67 -0.52
C PHE A 93 3.45 2.33 -0.19
N GLN A 94 2.38 1.55 -0.08
CA GLN A 94 1.06 2.11 0.20
C GLN A 94 1.00 2.73 1.60
N LEU A 95 1.56 2.06 2.61
CA LEU A 95 1.63 2.61 3.97
C LEU A 95 2.38 3.95 4.01
N SER A 96 3.47 4.08 3.24
CA SER A 96 4.23 5.32 3.15
C SER A 96 3.46 6.43 2.43
N ASP A 97 2.73 6.11 1.34
CA ASP A 97 1.85 7.07 0.63
C ASP A 97 0.72 7.56 1.53
N ASP A 98 0.07 6.65 2.28
CA ASP A 98 -0.99 6.99 3.23
C ASP A 98 -0.46 7.88 4.38
N ALA A 99 0.75 7.61 4.89
CA ALA A 99 1.38 8.47 5.90
C ALA A 99 1.68 9.88 5.36
N LEU A 100 2.14 9.98 4.10
CA LEU A 100 2.42 11.25 3.43
C LEU A 100 1.16 12.11 3.26
N ASP A 101 0.00 11.50 3.01
CA ASP A 101 -1.27 12.22 2.85
C ASP A 101 -1.60 13.09 4.08
N TYR A 102 -1.18 12.68 5.29
CA TYR A 102 -1.38 13.43 6.54
C TYR A 102 -0.12 14.16 7.07
N GLY A 103 1.06 13.78 6.57
CA GLY A 103 2.37 14.27 7.03
C GLY A 103 2.69 15.73 6.67
N GLY A 104 1.98 16.34 5.72
CA GLY A 104 2.19 17.75 5.35
C GLY A 104 3.45 18.06 4.55
N LEU A 105 4.28 17.05 4.23
CA LEU A 105 5.42 17.13 3.30
C LEU A 105 4.99 17.18 1.81
N THR A 106 3.69 17.25 1.54
CA THR A 106 3.08 17.11 0.21
C THR A 106 3.34 18.27 -0.76
N GLN A 107 3.97 19.38 -0.34
CA GLN A 107 4.32 20.47 -1.26
C GLN A 107 5.25 20.02 -2.40
N GLU A 108 6.10 19.02 -2.19
CA GLU A 108 7.01 18.51 -3.23
C GLU A 108 6.37 17.44 -4.13
N LEU A 109 5.27 16.81 -3.69
CA LEU A 109 4.63 15.68 -4.38
C LEU A 109 3.44 16.06 -5.27
N GLY A 110 3.01 17.33 -5.25
CA GLY A 110 1.90 17.82 -6.07
C GLY A 110 0.52 17.27 -5.68
N LYS A 111 0.40 16.60 -4.52
CA LYS A 111 -0.87 16.17 -3.90
C LYS A 111 -1.33 17.19 -2.86
N SER A 112 -2.64 17.32 -2.64
CA SER A 112 -3.16 18.14 -1.55
C SER A 112 -3.15 17.33 -0.26
N VAL A 113 -2.80 17.92 0.89
CA VAL A 113 -2.84 17.21 2.19
C VAL A 113 -4.28 16.76 2.47
N GLY A 114 -4.46 15.50 2.86
CA GLY A 114 -5.74 14.96 3.34
C GLY A 114 -6.72 14.57 2.23
N ASP A 115 -6.24 14.20 1.04
CA ASP A 115 -7.13 13.78 -0.05
C ASP A 115 -7.85 12.48 0.31
N ASP A 116 -7.17 11.55 0.99
CA ASP A 116 -7.81 10.29 1.42
C ASP A 116 -8.90 10.56 2.46
N PHE A 117 -8.67 11.51 3.37
CA PHE A 117 -9.70 11.97 4.28
C PHE A 117 -10.89 12.57 3.51
N ARG A 118 -10.68 13.50 2.58
CA ARG A 118 -11.80 14.13 1.82
C ARG A 118 -12.62 13.12 1.01
N GLU A 119 -11.98 12.06 0.54
CA GLU A 119 -12.64 10.95 -0.17
C GLU A 119 -13.32 9.93 0.76
N GLY A 120 -13.18 10.08 2.08
CA GLY A 120 -13.77 9.17 3.07
C GLY A 120 -13.07 7.82 3.12
N LYS A 121 -11.79 7.75 2.72
CA LYS A 121 -11.00 6.53 2.78
C LYS A 121 -10.43 6.35 4.20
N PRO A 122 -10.75 5.23 4.88
CA PRO A 122 -10.19 4.93 6.19
C PRO A 122 -8.78 4.34 6.03
N THR A 123 -7.77 5.17 5.80
CA THR A 123 -6.36 4.75 5.73
C THR A 123 -5.78 4.50 7.11
N LEU A 124 -4.61 3.86 7.17
CA LEU A 124 -4.04 3.43 8.45
C LEU A 124 -3.83 4.56 9.47
N PRO A 125 -3.32 5.76 9.11
CA PRO A 125 -3.21 6.86 10.08
C PRO A 125 -4.54 7.21 10.74
N MET A 126 -5.64 7.22 9.99
CA MET A 126 -6.99 7.45 10.53
C MET A 126 -7.45 6.29 11.41
N ILE A 127 -7.25 5.04 10.98
CA ILE A 127 -7.61 3.84 11.75
C ILE A 127 -6.89 3.86 13.12
N ILE A 128 -5.59 4.13 13.14
CA ILE A 128 -4.80 4.22 14.38
C ILE A 128 -5.32 5.33 15.28
N ALA A 129 -5.66 6.50 14.72
CA ALA A 129 -6.19 7.60 15.50
C ALA A 129 -7.55 7.27 16.13
N ILE A 130 -8.39 6.50 15.45
CA ILE A 130 -9.67 6.01 15.98
C ILE A 130 -9.44 4.97 17.08
N GLU A 131 -8.51 4.03 16.87
CA GLU A 131 -8.14 3.02 17.88
C GLU A 131 -7.57 3.64 19.16
N ARG A 132 -6.88 4.77 19.04
CA ARG A 132 -6.25 5.52 20.15
C ARG A 132 -7.11 6.66 20.68
N ALA A 133 -8.30 6.88 20.11
CA ALA A 133 -9.15 8.00 20.46
C ALA A 133 -9.58 7.94 21.93
N SER A 134 -9.50 9.08 22.61
CA SER A 134 -10.12 9.29 23.91
C SER A 134 -11.64 9.35 23.80
N ASP A 135 -12.35 9.23 24.93
CA ASP A 135 -13.80 9.38 24.99
C ASP A 135 -14.28 10.74 24.42
N ALA A 136 -13.47 11.78 24.56
CA ALA A 136 -13.76 13.11 24.02
C ALA A 136 -13.62 13.20 22.50
N GLU A 137 -12.72 12.41 21.91
CA GLU A 137 -12.46 12.35 20.46
C GLU A 137 -13.40 11.37 19.75
N TYR A 138 -13.93 10.38 20.46
CA TYR A 138 -14.80 9.34 19.89
C TYR A 138 -16.01 9.93 19.16
N GLY A 139 -16.64 10.96 19.73
CA GLY A 139 -17.79 11.64 19.12
C GLY A 139 -17.47 12.30 17.78
N PHE A 140 -16.25 12.83 17.64
CA PHE A 140 -15.76 13.39 16.39
C PHE A 140 -15.60 12.30 15.33
N TRP A 141 -14.91 11.21 15.65
CA TRP A 141 -14.68 10.12 14.69
C TRP A 141 -15.97 9.45 14.23
N GLN A 142 -16.94 9.24 15.12
CA GLN A 142 -18.27 8.72 14.76
C GLN A 142 -19.01 9.66 13.79
N MET A 143 -18.91 10.97 14.01
CA MET A 143 -19.53 11.97 13.16
C MET A 143 -18.88 12.01 11.77
N VAL A 144 -17.54 12.01 11.70
CA VAL A 144 -16.77 11.99 10.45
C VAL A 144 -17.12 10.76 9.61
N LEU A 145 -17.12 9.56 10.19
CA LEU A 145 -17.46 8.32 9.47
C LEU A 145 -18.88 8.27 8.91
N GLY A 146 -19.81 9.08 9.46
CA GLY A 146 -21.23 9.05 9.12
C GLY A 146 -21.67 10.10 8.10
N ARG A 147 -20.79 11.00 7.64
CA ARG A 147 -21.17 12.13 6.77
C ARG A 147 -20.08 12.52 5.78
N LYS A 148 -20.45 13.37 4.82
CA LYS A 148 -19.47 14.03 3.94
C LYS A 148 -18.65 15.05 4.75
N HIS A 149 -17.34 15.00 4.61
CA HIS A 149 -16.41 15.83 5.37
C HIS A 149 -16.37 17.28 4.89
N GLU A 150 -16.22 18.19 5.84
CA GLU A 150 -15.91 19.61 5.65
C GLU A 150 -14.43 19.88 5.90
N GLU A 151 -13.92 21.04 5.47
CA GLU A 151 -12.49 21.37 5.64
C GLU A 151 -12.10 21.51 7.12
N GLU A 152 -13.04 21.91 7.97
CA GLU A 152 -12.88 21.98 9.43
C GLU A 152 -12.73 20.59 10.07
N ASP A 153 -13.39 19.57 9.49
CA ASP A 153 -13.22 18.18 9.91
C ASP A 153 -11.80 17.70 9.64
N LEU A 154 -11.24 18.05 8.47
CA LEU A 154 -9.87 17.67 8.12
C LEU A 154 -8.84 18.27 9.10
N GLN A 155 -8.97 19.54 9.45
CA GLN A 155 -8.06 20.19 10.39
C GLN A 155 -8.08 19.48 11.76
N THR A 156 -9.28 19.14 12.24
CA THR A 156 -9.46 18.44 13.52
C THR A 156 -8.92 17.01 13.45
N ALA A 157 -9.22 16.27 12.38
CA ALA A 157 -8.71 14.92 12.17
C ALA A 157 -7.18 14.90 12.12
N MET A 158 -6.56 15.85 11.42
CA MET A 158 -5.11 15.99 11.36
C MET A 158 -4.49 16.26 12.74
N GLN A 159 -5.14 17.08 13.57
CA GLN A 159 -4.67 17.33 14.94
C GLN A 159 -4.67 16.04 15.76
N TYR A 160 -5.73 15.24 15.70
CA TYR A 160 -5.81 13.97 16.41
C TYR A 160 -4.84 12.92 15.87
N ILE A 161 -4.74 12.76 14.54
CA ILE A 161 -3.80 11.85 13.89
C ILE A 161 -2.36 12.15 14.30
N ARG A 162 -1.96 13.43 14.32
CA ARG A 162 -0.62 13.84 14.77
C ARG A 162 -0.46 13.69 16.28
N GLY A 163 -1.45 14.13 17.06
CA GLY A 163 -1.39 14.14 18.52
C GLY A 163 -1.23 12.76 19.14
N CYS A 164 -1.79 11.73 18.52
CA CYS A 164 -1.69 10.33 18.99
C CYS A 164 -0.52 9.54 18.38
N GLY A 165 0.32 10.17 17.56
CA GLY A 165 1.46 9.52 16.90
C GLY A 165 1.05 8.44 15.89
N ALA A 166 -0.04 8.64 15.16
CA ALA A 166 -0.54 7.67 14.18
C ALA A 166 0.33 7.62 12.92
N ILE A 167 0.89 8.77 12.51
CA ILE A 167 1.75 8.85 11.31
C ILE A 167 3.04 8.04 11.54
N GLU A 168 3.68 8.24 12.68
CA GLU A 168 4.91 7.55 13.07
C GLU A 168 4.67 6.04 13.19
N ALA A 169 3.51 5.63 13.74
CA ALA A 169 3.14 4.24 13.82
C ALA A 169 2.92 3.60 12.44
N THR A 170 2.27 4.31 11.51
CA THR A 170 2.13 3.85 10.11
C THR A 170 3.48 3.71 9.42
N LEU A 171 4.41 4.66 9.61
CA LEU A 171 5.77 4.58 9.05
C LEU A 171 6.61 3.45 9.64
N GLN A 172 6.42 3.15 10.93
CA GLN A 172 7.05 2.00 11.57
C GLN A 172 6.53 0.68 10.97
N GLU A 173 5.23 0.61 10.65
CA GLU A 173 4.64 -0.54 9.96
C GLU A 173 5.17 -0.66 8.53
N ALA A 174 5.27 0.45 7.79
CA ALA A 174 5.89 0.50 6.47
C ALA A 174 7.34 0.00 6.50
N THR A 175 8.11 0.43 7.49
CA THR A 175 9.51 -0.01 7.72
C THR A 175 9.58 -1.51 8.00
N THR A 176 8.62 -2.05 8.75
CA THR A 176 8.53 -3.48 9.03
C THR A 176 8.30 -4.27 7.74
N ARG A 177 7.37 -3.81 6.88
CA ARG A 177 7.12 -4.41 5.55
C ARG A 177 8.35 -4.33 4.65
N ALA A 178 9.03 -3.19 4.60
CA ALA A 178 10.28 -3.05 3.85
C ALA A 178 11.37 -4.03 4.34
N ASN A 179 11.45 -4.28 5.64
CA ASN A 179 12.37 -5.28 6.20
C ASN A 179 11.97 -6.72 5.80
N CYS A 180 10.68 -7.05 5.78
CA CYS A 180 10.20 -8.34 5.27
C CYS A 180 10.56 -8.51 3.78
N ALA A 181 10.39 -7.48 2.96
CA ALA A 181 10.80 -7.50 1.56
C ALA A 181 12.29 -7.81 1.41
N LYS A 182 13.17 -7.12 2.16
CA LYS A 182 14.62 -7.39 2.16
C LYS A 182 14.93 -8.84 2.57
N GLN A 183 14.23 -9.37 3.57
CA GLN A 183 14.41 -10.74 4.03
C GLN A 183 14.03 -11.79 2.98
N ALA A 184 13.00 -11.53 2.17
CA ALA A 184 12.60 -12.42 1.08
C ALA A 184 13.73 -12.66 0.07
N LEU A 185 14.60 -11.67 -0.14
CA LEU A 185 15.75 -11.76 -1.04
C LEU A 185 16.94 -12.55 -0.47
N ASN A 186 16.90 -13.04 0.78
CA ASN A 186 18.02 -13.72 1.41
C ASN A 186 18.42 -15.02 0.71
N VAL A 187 17.49 -15.68 0.02
CA VAL A 187 17.77 -16.92 -0.75
C VAL A 187 18.60 -16.65 -2.01
N LEU A 188 18.64 -15.40 -2.49
CA LEU A 188 19.38 -15.02 -3.68
C LEU A 188 20.88 -14.84 -3.36
N PRO A 189 21.78 -15.18 -4.30
CA PRO A 189 23.20 -14.88 -4.17
C PRO A 189 23.43 -13.36 -4.09
N ASN A 190 24.50 -12.96 -3.42
CA ASN A 190 24.89 -11.56 -3.34
C ASN A 190 25.26 -11.04 -4.73
N SER A 191 24.71 -9.88 -5.10
CA SER A 191 24.92 -9.22 -6.37
C SER A 191 24.55 -7.75 -6.27
N GLU A 192 25.13 -6.90 -7.13
CA GLU A 192 24.79 -5.48 -7.19
C GLU A 192 23.28 -5.24 -7.39
N ILE A 193 22.60 -6.11 -8.16
CA ILE A 193 21.15 -6.02 -8.36
C ILE A 193 20.37 -6.32 -7.08
N LYS A 194 20.80 -7.32 -6.30
CA LYS A 194 20.20 -7.61 -4.98
C LYS A 194 20.34 -6.40 -4.06
N ASP A 195 21.50 -5.77 -4.06
CA ASP A 195 21.77 -4.57 -3.24
C ASP A 195 20.87 -3.41 -3.69
N CYS A 196 20.70 -3.18 -5.00
CA CYS A 196 19.77 -2.16 -5.52
C CYS A 196 18.30 -2.41 -5.10
N LEU A 197 17.85 -3.66 -5.04
CA LEU A 197 16.50 -4.00 -4.58
C LEU A 197 16.34 -3.76 -3.07
N ILE A 198 17.37 -4.05 -2.29
CA ILE A 198 17.42 -3.73 -0.86
C ILE A 198 17.33 -2.21 -0.65
N GLU A 199 18.13 -1.44 -1.39
CA GLU A 199 18.10 0.02 -1.35
C GLU A 199 16.74 0.59 -1.81
N LEU A 200 16.09 -0.05 -2.79
CA LEU A 200 14.75 0.34 -3.22
C LEU A 200 13.72 0.18 -2.09
N ALA A 201 13.81 -0.91 -1.31
CA ALA A 201 12.94 -1.11 -0.15
C ALA A 201 13.14 -0.02 0.92
N ASP A 202 14.39 0.39 1.18
CA ASP A 202 14.68 1.48 2.10
C ASP A 202 14.20 2.83 1.54
N TYR A 203 14.39 3.07 0.24
CA TYR A 203 13.92 4.28 -0.43
C TYR A 203 12.39 4.44 -0.35
N VAL A 204 11.63 3.35 -0.43
CA VAL A 204 10.17 3.39 -0.31
C VAL A 204 9.71 4.03 0.99
N VAL A 205 10.36 3.71 2.11
CA VAL A 205 9.96 4.20 3.43
C VAL A 205 10.65 5.52 3.82
N ASN A 206 11.84 5.79 3.27
CA ASN A 206 12.59 7.03 3.54
C ASN A 206 12.10 8.24 2.74
N ARG A 207 11.22 8.04 1.74
CA ARG A 207 10.55 9.14 1.02
C ARG A 207 9.74 10.09 1.91
N VAL A 208 9.54 9.71 3.17
CA VAL A 208 8.75 10.45 4.17
C VAL A 208 9.62 11.18 5.20
N SER A 209 10.95 11.00 5.16
CA SER A 209 11.93 11.55 6.12
C SER A 209 12.67 12.78 5.60
#